data_AF-S3L8V0-F1
#
_entry.id   AF-S3L8V0-F1
#
_cell.length_a   1.000
_cell.length_b   1.000
_cell.length_c   1.000
_cell.angle_alpha   90.00
_cell.angle_beta   90.00
_cell.angle_gamma   90.00
#
_symmetry.space_group_name_H-M   'P 1'
#
loop_
_entity.id
_entity.type
_entity.pdbx_description
1 polymer ?
#
loop_
_entity_poly.entity_id
_entity_poly.type
_entity_poly.pdbx_seq_one_letter_code
_entity_poly.pdbx_strand_id
1 'polypeptide(L)'
;MLYIILGLMCLSFAGGGIMIRELKAYDLIAGYNTMSDEEKAHYDIKSVANQLGILLYFFALLAAIVMVLFYFGNFSLPIRELIMLGYAAIILFILGIAMLVFNKKNIRKIIPVFIIYNVIMLASLIPAFLKLLKKLL
;
A
#
# COMPACT_ATOMS: atom_id res chain seq x y z
N MET A 1 -0.32 -4.24 -21.50
CA MET A 1 -0.67 -3.12 -20.61
C MET A 1 -0.61 -3.50 -19.13
N LEU A 2 -1.36 -4.51 -18.65
CA LEU A 2 -1.37 -4.91 -17.23
C LEU A 2 0.03 -5.21 -16.64
N TYR A 3 0.85 -6.03 -17.32
CA TYR A 3 2.21 -6.35 -16.86
C TYR A 3 3.12 -5.13 -16.76
N ILE A 4 2.98 -4.18 -17.69
CA ILE A 4 3.73 -2.93 -17.68
C ILE A 4 3.34 -2.12 -16.44
N ILE A 5 2.04 -2.03 -16.14
CA ILE A 5 1.53 -1.33 -14.96
C ILE A 5 2.09 -1.98 -13.68
N LEU A 6 1.95 -3.30 -13.53
CA LEU A 6 2.48 -4.02 -12.36
C LEU A 6 4.01 -3.86 -12.24
N GLY A 7 4.72 -3.85 -13.36
CA GLY A 7 6.18 -3.63 -13.41
C GLY A 7 6.57 -2.24 -12.95
N LEU A 8 5.90 -1.21 -13.46
CA LEU A 8 6.12 0.17 -13.04
C LEU A 8 5.76 0.38 -11.57
N MET A 9 4.68 -0.24 -11.08
CA MET A 9 4.33 -0.21 -9.65
C MET A 9 5.39 -0.89 -8.78
N CYS A 10 5.88 -2.06 -9.19
CA CYS A 10 6.93 -2.77 -8.47
C CYS A 10 8.21 -1.92 -8.38
N LEU A 11 8.65 -1.35 -9.51
CA LEU A 11 9.84 -0.50 -9.56
C LEU A 11 9.67 0.79 -8.77
N SER A 12 8.51 1.43 -8.83
CA SER A 12 8.26 2.68 -8.09
C SER A 12 8.26 2.46 -6.59
N PHE A 13 7.63 1.38 -6.10
CA PHE A 13 7.63 1.04 -4.69
C PHE A 13 9.02 0.58 -4.21
N ALA A 14 9.72 -0.27 -4.97
CA ALA A 14 11.08 -0.69 -4.61
C ALA A 14 12.04 0.50 -4.59
N GLY A 15 12.01 1.34 -5.62
CA GLY A 15 12.81 2.56 -5.72
C GLY A 15 12.51 3.54 -4.60
N GLY A 16 11.23 3.80 -4.32
CA GLY A 16 10.81 4.64 -3.20
C GLY A 16 11.30 4.09 -1.85
N GLY A 17 11.20 2.77 -1.64
CA GLY A 17 11.72 2.12 -0.44
C GLY A 17 13.22 2.32 -0.28
N ILE A 18 14.00 2.13 -1.34
CA ILE A 18 15.46 2.36 -1.36
C ILE A 18 15.78 3.83 -1.06
N MET A 19 15.09 4.76 -1.72
CA MET A 19 15.33 6.20 -1.54
C MET A 19 15.08 6.64 -0.10
N ILE A 20 13.94 6.25 0.48
CA ILE A 20 13.56 6.64 1.84
C ILE A 20 14.45 5.96 2.88
N ARG A 21 14.64 4.64 2.78
CA ARG A 21 15.23 3.83 3.84
C ARG A 21 16.76 3.79 3.78
N GLU A 22 17.30 3.54 2.60
CA GLU A 22 18.74 3.30 2.41
C GLU A 22 19.48 4.60 2.07
N LEU A 23 18.92 5.40 1.14
CA LEU A 23 19.52 6.66 0.69
C LEU A 23 19.16 7.86 1.57
N LYS A 24 18.28 7.67 2.57
CA LYS A 24 17.88 8.68 3.54
C LYS A 24 17.30 9.94 2.90
N ALA A 25 16.56 9.80 1.81
CA ALA A 25 15.84 10.90 1.15
C ALA A 25 14.60 11.31 1.97
N TYR A 26 14.81 11.69 3.23
CA TYR A 26 13.76 11.97 4.21
C TYR A 26 12.90 13.18 3.85
N ASP A 27 13.43 14.12 3.07
CA ASP A 27 12.70 15.29 2.59
C ASP A 27 11.57 14.93 1.61
N LEU A 28 11.50 13.69 1.12
CA LEU A 28 10.35 13.18 0.38
C LEU A 28 9.15 12.84 1.28
N ILE A 29 9.36 12.76 2.60
CA ILE A 29 8.28 12.54 3.58
C ILE A 29 7.64 13.91 3.85
N ALA A 30 6.47 14.14 3.26
CA ALA A 30 5.80 15.44 3.25
C ALA A 30 5.71 16.12 4.63
N GLY A 31 5.41 15.37 5.69
CA GLY A 31 5.34 15.91 7.05
C GLY A 31 6.71 16.27 7.65
N TYR A 32 7.78 15.60 7.25
CA TYR A 32 9.14 15.93 7.71
C TYR A 32 9.70 17.13 6.93
N ASN A 33 9.48 17.19 5.62
CA ASN A 33 9.98 18.27 4.77
C ASN A 33 9.54 19.67 5.22
N THR A 34 8.31 19.77 5.73
CA THR A 34 7.70 21.04 6.16
C THR A 34 7.91 21.38 7.64
N MET A 35 8.55 20.50 8.43
CA MET A 35 8.88 20.78 9.83
C MET A 35 9.98 21.82 9.95
N SER A 36 9.94 22.63 11.01
CA SER A 36 11.04 23.55 11.33
C SER A 36 12.30 22.78 11.72
N ASP A 37 13.46 23.42 11.64
CA ASP A 37 14.72 22.79 12.02
C ASP A 37 14.75 22.39 13.51
N GLU A 38 14.08 23.16 14.38
CA GLU A 38 13.95 22.80 15.80
C GLU A 38 13.11 21.52 15.98
N GLU A 39 12.01 21.39 15.24
CA GLU A 39 11.16 20.20 15.30
C GLU A 39 11.87 18.96 14.73
N LYS A 40 12.59 19.12 13.61
CA LYS A 40 13.38 18.04 12.99
C LYS A 40 14.44 17.49 13.94
N ALA A 41 15.07 18.33 14.75
CA ALA A 41 16.09 17.92 15.72
C ALA A 41 15.56 16.92 16.77
N HIS A 42 14.25 16.95 17.05
CA HIS A 42 13.60 16.08 18.03
C HIS A 42 12.74 14.97 17.38
N TYR A 43 12.65 14.93 16.04
CA TYR A 43 11.81 13.98 15.33
C TYR A 43 12.56 12.66 15.02
N ASP A 44 11.95 11.52 15.35
CA ASP A 44 12.50 10.20 15.04
C ASP A 44 12.26 9.80 13.57
N ILE A 45 12.95 10.51 12.67
CA ILE A 45 12.82 10.29 11.22
C ILE A 45 13.30 8.91 10.79
N LYS A 46 14.33 8.36 11.44
CA LYS A 46 14.92 7.07 11.07
C LYS A 46 13.93 5.93 11.25
N SER A 47 13.19 5.92 12.36
CA SER A 47 12.18 4.90 12.63
C SER A 47 11.02 4.98 11.64
N VAL A 48 10.53 6.19 11.36
CA VAL A 48 9.45 6.44 10.39
C VAL A 48 9.88 6.03 8.98
N ALA A 49 11.06 6.44 8.55
CA ALA A 49 11.62 6.08 7.25
C ALA A 49 11.83 4.57 7.10
N ASN A 50 12.28 3.89 8.15
CA ASN A 50 12.40 2.43 8.15
C ASN A 50 11.04 1.74 7.98
N GLN A 51 10.03 2.17 8.74
CA GLN A 51 8.67 1.62 8.64
C GLN A 51 8.07 1.87 7.25
N LEU A 52 8.24 3.09 6.71
CA LEU A 52 7.77 3.44 5.38
C LEU A 52 8.49 2.65 4.28
N GLY A 53 9.81 2.51 4.37
CA GLY A 53 10.58 1.71 3.43
C GLY A 53 10.18 0.23 3.44
N ILE A 54 9.96 -0.36 4.62
CA ILE A 54 9.45 -1.73 4.74
C ILE A 54 8.09 -1.86 4.08
N LEU A 55 7.17 -0.94 4.33
CA LEU A 55 5.84 -0.91 3.71
C LEU A 55 5.93 -0.87 2.17
N LEU A 56 6.80 0.00 1.64
CA LEU A 56 7.04 0.11 0.20
C LEU A 56 7.62 -1.19 -0.38
N TYR A 57 8.58 -1.83 0.29
CA TYR A 57 9.08 -3.13 -0.13
C TYR A 57 8.00 -4.22 -0.14
N PHE A 58 7.08 -4.21 0.83
CA PHE A 58 5.92 -5.13 0.82
C PHE A 58 5.02 -4.90 -0.40
N PHE A 59 4.74 -3.66 -0.77
CA PHE A 59 3.96 -3.36 -1.97
C PHE A 59 4.69 -3.76 -3.26
N ALA A 60 5.99 -3.53 -3.34
CA ALA A 60 6.81 -3.99 -4.46
C ALA A 60 6.75 -5.52 -4.60
N LEU A 61 6.95 -6.24 -3.49
CA LEU A 61 6.89 -7.70 -3.45
C LEU A 61 5.51 -8.22 -3.89
N LEU A 62 4.42 -7.62 -3.39
CA LEU A 62 3.07 -8.05 -3.75
C LEU A 62 2.79 -7.83 -5.25
N ALA A 63 3.21 -6.70 -5.80
CA ALA A 63 3.11 -6.43 -7.24
C ALA A 63 3.91 -7.43 -8.07
N ALA A 64 5.12 -7.78 -7.63
CA ALA A 64 5.94 -8.81 -8.28
C ALA A 64 5.27 -10.19 -8.24
N ILE A 65 4.72 -10.60 -7.09
CA ILE A 65 4.01 -11.88 -6.94
C ILE A 65 2.81 -11.95 -7.91
N VAL A 66 1.98 -10.91 -7.97
CA VAL A 66 0.83 -10.88 -8.88
C VAL A 66 1.26 -10.91 -10.35
N MET A 67 2.35 -10.20 -10.68
CA MET A 67 2.91 -10.22 -12.04
C MET A 67 3.38 -11.62 -12.44
N VAL A 68 4.16 -12.28 -11.57
CA VAL A 68 4.63 -13.66 -11.78
C VAL A 68 3.44 -14.62 -11.89
N LEU A 69 2.46 -14.49 -11.00
CA LEU A 69 1.24 -15.30 -11.00
C LEU A 69 0.48 -15.19 -12.33
N PHE A 70 0.34 -13.98 -12.89
CA PHE A 70 -0.31 -13.79 -14.20
C PHE A 70 0.55 -14.23 -15.37
N TYR A 71 1.86 -14.07 -15.29
CA TYR A 71 2.77 -14.47 -16.35
C TYR A 71 2.74 -15.99 -16.57
N PHE A 72 2.76 -16.77 -15.48
CA PHE A 72 2.70 -18.23 -15.55
C PHE A 72 1.26 -18.79 -15.53
N GLY A 73 0.31 -18.01 -15.02
CA GLY A 73 -1.08 -18.43 -14.85
C GLY A 73 -1.93 -18.22 -16.10
N ASN A 74 -2.40 -19.33 -16.69
CA ASN A 74 -3.38 -19.33 -17.78
C ASN A 74 -4.82 -19.13 -17.26
N PHE A 75 -5.04 -18.06 -16.49
CA PHE A 75 -6.34 -17.73 -15.92
C PHE A 75 -7.28 -17.09 -16.95
N SER A 76 -8.57 -17.43 -16.87
CA SER A 76 -9.62 -16.73 -17.61
C SER A 76 -9.77 -15.28 -17.14
N LEU A 77 -10.37 -14.42 -17.98
CA LEU A 77 -10.54 -13.00 -17.65
C LEU A 77 -11.28 -12.78 -16.30
N PRO A 78 -12.40 -13.46 -15.98
CA PRO A 78 -13.06 -13.30 -14.69
C PRO A 78 -12.16 -13.67 -13.51
N ILE A 79 -11.34 -14.72 -13.64
CA ILE A 79 -10.41 -15.12 -12.57
C ILE A 79 -9.30 -14.08 -12.39
N ARG A 80 -8.78 -13.48 -13.48
CA ARG A 80 -7.82 -12.37 -13.39
C ARG A 80 -8.42 -11.14 -12.70
N GLU A 81 -9.67 -10.81 -13.02
CA GLU A 81 -10.40 -9.72 -12.35
C GLU A 81 -10.60 -10.01 -10.85
N LEU A 82 -10.91 -11.25 -10.47
CA LEU A 82 -11.01 -11.67 -9.08
C LEU A 82 -9.68 -11.52 -8.33
N ILE A 83 -8.58 -11.97 -8.94
CA ILE A 83 -7.24 -11.85 -8.35
C ILE A 83 -6.88 -10.37 -8.17
N MET A 84 -7.16 -9.51 -9.16
CA MET A 84 -6.90 -8.07 -9.04
C MET A 84 -7.77 -7.39 -7.98
N LEU A 85 -9.02 -7.81 -7.81
CA LEU A 85 -9.89 -7.33 -6.73
C LEU A 85 -9.31 -7.71 -5.36
N GLY A 86 -8.86 -8.96 -5.21
CA GLY A 86 -8.18 -9.43 -4.00
C GLY A 86 -6.88 -8.67 -3.72
N TYR A 87 -6.06 -8.45 -4.75
CA TYR A 87 -4.84 -7.62 -4.65
C TYR A 87 -5.15 -6.21 -4.14
N ALA A 88 -6.15 -5.53 -4.72
CA ALA A 88 -6.57 -4.20 -4.28
C ALA A 88 -7.05 -4.20 -2.82
N ALA A 89 -7.86 -5.19 -2.43
CA ALA A 89 -8.34 -5.34 -1.05
C ALA A 89 -7.18 -5.52 -0.06
N ILE A 90 -6.18 -6.34 -0.41
CA ILE A 90 -4.97 -6.55 0.42
C ILE A 90 -4.18 -5.25 0.57
N ILE A 91 -3.95 -4.51 -0.53
CA ILE A 91 -3.24 -3.22 -0.48
C ILE A 91 -3.94 -2.25 0.47
N LEU A 92 -5.26 -2.09 0.31
CA LEU A 92 -6.04 -1.17 1.15
C LEU A 92 -6.04 -1.61 2.62
N PHE A 93 -6.16 -2.91 2.89
CA PHE A 93 -6.08 -3.43 4.25
C PHE A 93 -4.70 -3.15 4.89
N ILE A 94 -3.61 -3.39 4.16
CA ILE A 94 -2.25 -3.08 4.63
C ILE A 94 -2.10 -1.58 4.91
N LEU A 95 -2.66 -0.69 4.09
CA LEU A 95 -2.68 0.76 4.38
C LEU A 95 -3.42 1.09 5.67
N GLY A 96 -4.54 0.42 5.95
CA GLY A 96 -5.24 0.52 7.23
C GLY A 96 -4.35 0.11 8.40
N ILE A 97 -3.64 -1.02 8.29
CA ILE A 97 -2.69 -1.46 9.33
C ILE A 97 -1.53 -0.48 9.48
N ALA A 98 -0.98 0.04 8.38
CA ALA A 98 0.07 1.05 8.40
C ALA A 98 -0.36 2.30 9.18
N MET A 99 -1.60 2.76 9.00
CA MET A 99 -2.16 3.87 9.78
C MET A 99 -2.08 3.61 11.29
N LEU A 100 -2.39 2.40 11.75
CA LEU A 100 -2.27 2.02 13.16
C LEU A 100 -0.80 2.00 13.62
N VAL A 101 0.09 1.41 12.82
CA VAL A 101 1.51 1.28 13.14
C VAL A 101 2.20 2.64 13.26
N PHE A 102 2.02 3.52 12.28
CA PHE A 102 2.60 4.86 12.28
C PHE A 102 2.06 5.74 13.42
N ASN A 103 0.82 5.50 13.83
CA ASN A 103 0.16 6.29 14.87
C ASN A 103 0.02 5.54 16.20
N LYS A 104 0.87 4.54 16.48
CA LYS A 104 0.79 3.70 17.69
C LYS A 104 0.73 4.51 19.00
N LYS A 105 1.36 5.68 19.06
CA LYS A 105 1.35 6.58 20.23
C LYS A 105 -0.04 7.19 20.50
N ASN A 106 -0.86 7.32 19.45
CA ASN A 106 -2.20 7.92 19.50
C ASN A 106 -3.30 6.88 19.20
N ILE A 107 -3.06 5.60 19.46
CA ILE A 107 -3.89 4.47 18.99
C ILE A 107 -5.38 4.63 19.32
N ARG A 108 -5.72 5.13 20.52
CA ARG A 108 -7.12 5.33 20.95
C ARG A 108 -7.89 6.29 20.05
N LYS A 109 -7.22 7.33 19.52
CA LYS A 109 -7.81 8.30 18.59
C LYS A 109 -7.92 7.75 17.17
N ILE A 110 -7.03 6.82 16.81
CA ILE A 110 -6.91 6.29 15.45
C ILE A 110 -7.80 5.07 15.23
N ILE A 111 -8.13 4.29 16.26
CA ILE A 111 -9.03 3.14 16.15
C ILE A 111 -10.37 3.50 15.46
N PRO A 112 -11.09 4.57 15.85
CA PRO A 112 -12.31 4.96 15.16
C PRO A 112 -12.07 5.29 13.68
N VAL A 113 -10.97 5.99 13.37
CA VAL A 113 -10.58 6.33 11.99
C VAL A 113 -10.30 5.07 11.18
N PHE A 114 -9.58 4.11 11.75
CA PHE A 114 -9.31 2.81 11.13
C PHE A 114 -10.61 2.04 10.85
N ILE A 115 -11.55 2.01 11.78
CA ILE A 115 -12.85 1.36 11.58
C ILE A 115 -13.61 2.01 10.42
N ILE A 116 -13.73 3.35 10.43
CA ILE A 116 -14.40 4.11 9.37
C ILE A 116 -13.71 3.86 8.01
N TYR A 117 -12.38 3.91 7.97
CA TYR A 117 -11.59 3.62 6.78
C TYR A 117 -11.91 2.22 6.22
N ASN A 118 -11.94 1.19 7.06
CA ASN A 118 -12.24 -0.18 6.61
C ASN A 118 -13.68 -0.34 6.12
N VAL A 119 -14.65 0.33 6.75
CA VAL A 119 -16.05 0.32 6.29
C VAL A 119 -16.15 0.95 4.90
N ILE A 120 -15.53 2.12 4.70
CA ILE A 120 -15.52 2.80 3.39
C ILE A 120 -14.81 1.95 2.35
N MET A 121 -13.67 1.36 2.71
CA MET A 121 -12.90 0.46 1.86
C MET A 121 -13.76 -0.71 1.38
N LEU A 122 -14.39 -1.44 2.30
CA LEU A 122 -15.28 -2.56 1.95
C LEU A 122 -16.43 -2.11 1.07
N ALA A 123 -17.09 -0.99 1.41
CA ALA A 123 -18.17 -0.43 0.62
C ALA A 123 -17.76 -0.10 -0.82
N SER A 124 -16.55 0.45 -1.01
CA SER A 124 -16.01 0.79 -2.33
C SER A 124 -15.71 -0.42 -3.23
N LEU A 125 -15.51 -1.61 -2.65
CA LEU A 125 -15.24 -2.84 -3.39
C LEU A 125 -16.54 -3.56 -3.83
N ILE A 126 -17.68 -3.26 -3.21
CA ILE A 126 -18.98 -3.91 -3.50
C ILE A 126 -19.35 -3.81 -4.98
N PRO A 127 -19.29 -2.64 -5.66
CA PRO A 127 -19.70 -2.55 -7.06
C PRO A 127 -18.84 -3.42 -7.98
N ALA A 128 -17.53 -3.46 -7.74
CA ALA A 128 -16.60 -4.28 -8.51
C ALA A 128 -16.86 -5.78 -8.28
N PHE A 129 -17.11 -6.17 -7.03
CA PHE A 129 -17.47 -7.54 -6.68
C PHE A 129 -18.78 -7.99 -7.32
N LEU A 130 -19.84 -7.17 -7.26
CA LEU A 130 -21.13 -7.49 -7.88
C LEU A 130 -21.04 -7.60 -9.40
N LYS A 131 -20.26 -6.73 -10.05
CA LYS A 131 -20.01 -6.79 -11.49
C LYS A 131 -19.29 -8.08 -11.87
N LEU A 132 -18.34 -8.52 -11.05
CA LEU A 132 -17.59 -9.75 -11.25
C LEU A 132 -18.46 -10.99 -11.03
N LEU A 133 -19.30 -11.00 -9.99
CA LEU A 133 -20.22 -12.10 -9.68
C LEU A 133 -21.13 -12.40 -10.87
N LYS A 134 -21.66 -11.36 -11.53
CA LYS A 134 -22.49 -11.50 -12.75
C LYS A 134 -21.77 -12.09 -13.96
N LYS A 135 -20.44 -12.07 -13.99
CA LYS A 135 -19.64 -12.69 -15.06
C LYS A 135 -19.28 -14.15 -14.77
N LEU A 136 -19.36 -14.55 -13.50
CA LEU A 136 -18.99 -15.89 -13.02
C LEU A 136 -20.20 -16.83 -12.94
N LEU A 137 -21.40 -16.27 -12.79
CA LEU A 137 -22.70 -16.95 -12.89
C LEU A 137 -23.20 -16.94 -14.34
#